data_AF-A0A8S9TCL0-F1
#
_entry.id   AF-A0A8S9TCL0-F1
#
_cell.length_a   1.000
_cell.length_b   1.000
_cell.length_c   1.000
_cell.angle_alpha   90.00
_cell.angle_beta   90.00
_cell.angle_gamma   90.00
#
_symmetry.space_group_name_H-M   'P 1'
#
loop_
_entity.id
_entity.type
_entity.pdbx_description
1 polymer ?
#
loop_
_entity_poly.entity_id
_entity_poly.type
_entity_poly.pdbx_seq_one_letter_code
_entity_poly.pdbx_strand_id
1 'polypeptide(L)'
;MSTSISQAQLFTEMTAEEGATLSGGTTQVNLKYFQIYDTQEWPQDEPYLKVDGKTIWSKDGAGVGIHTVNKRFNISGTSDTLSLWENDSWPSNDEFLGENKIYSWQRGTDLELSFTREGANYKLVYDVYSV
;
A
#
# COMPACT_ATOMS: atom_id res chain seq x y z
N MET A 1 -30.21 7.40 44.18
CA MET A 1 -30.38 7.11 42.74
C MET A 1 -29.03 6.62 42.25
N SER A 2 -28.95 5.37 41.78
CA SER A 2 -27.71 4.79 41.27
C SER A 2 -27.69 4.98 39.75
N THR A 3 -26.77 5.79 39.24
CA THR A 3 -26.53 5.92 37.80
C THR A 3 -25.67 4.76 37.34
N SER A 4 -26.31 3.66 36.97
CA SER A 4 -25.67 2.57 36.23
C SER A 4 -25.38 3.05 34.82
N ILE A 5 -24.16 3.51 34.57
CA ILE A 5 -23.65 3.68 33.20
C ILE A 5 -23.43 2.26 32.67
N SER A 6 -24.07 1.92 31.56
CA SER A 6 -23.92 0.58 30.97
C SER A 6 -22.49 0.39 30.45
N GLN A 7 -21.93 -0.82 30.56
CA GLN A 7 -20.59 -1.12 29.98
C GLN A 7 -20.54 -0.90 28.46
N ALA A 8 -21.70 -0.93 27.78
CA ALA A 8 -21.81 -0.60 26.36
C ALA A 8 -21.53 0.90 26.06
N GLN A 9 -21.66 1.79 27.04
CA GLN A 9 -21.24 3.19 26.92
C GLN A 9 -19.75 3.42 27.24
N LEU A 10 -19.04 2.39 27.73
CA LEU A 10 -17.61 2.47 28.05
C LEU A 10 -16.71 2.13 26.86
N PHE A 11 -17.27 1.51 25.82
CA PHE A 11 -16.61 1.23 24.55
C PHE A 11 -17.32 2.01 23.45
N THR A 12 -17.29 3.34 23.55
CA THR A 12 -17.54 4.19 22.39
C THR A 12 -16.53 3.79 21.32
N GLU A 13 -17.06 3.40 20.17
CA GLU A 13 -16.33 3.06 18.96
C GLU A 13 -15.23 4.09 18.71
N MET A 14 -13.99 3.73 19.03
CA MET A 14 -12.84 4.53 18.65
C MET A 14 -12.83 4.58 17.13
N THR A 15 -13.06 5.76 16.57
CA THR A 15 -13.04 5.95 15.12
C THR A 15 -11.60 5.75 14.62
N ALA A 16 -11.44 5.36 13.35
CA ALA A 16 -10.12 5.17 12.74
C ALA A 16 -9.24 6.44 12.83
N GLU A 17 -9.87 7.62 12.87
CA GLU A 17 -9.22 8.92 13.04
C GLU A 17 -8.71 9.13 14.48
N GLU A 18 -9.49 8.73 15.48
CA GLU A 18 -9.09 8.80 16.90
C GLU A 18 -8.02 7.74 17.24
N GLY A 19 -8.07 6.56 16.61
CA GLY A 19 -7.03 5.53 16.72
C GLY A 19 -5.69 5.94 16.11
N ALA A 20 -5.70 6.67 14.99
CA ALA A 20 -4.49 7.25 14.40
C ALA A 20 -3.87 8.33 15.31
N THR A 21 -4.71 9.14 15.96
CA THR A 21 -4.31 10.21 16.88
C THR A 21 -3.70 9.66 18.18
N LEU A 22 -4.21 8.54 18.70
CA LEU A 22 -3.71 7.90 19.93
C LEU A 22 -2.31 7.28 19.79
N SER A 23 -1.83 7.04 18.56
CA SER A 23 -0.48 6.49 18.36
C SER A 23 0.63 7.55 18.40
N GLY A 24 0.28 8.86 18.31
CA GLY A 24 1.15 10.02 18.58
C GLY A 24 2.45 10.17 17.78
N GLY A 25 2.85 9.16 17.01
CA GLY A 25 4.11 9.08 16.29
C GLY A 25 3.94 9.14 14.78
N THR A 26 5.02 9.48 14.08
CA THR A 26 5.05 9.38 12.63
C THR A 26 4.86 7.91 12.25
N THR A 27 3.97 7.60 11.30
CA THR A 27 3.85 6.23 10.78
C THR A 27 4.78 6.06 9.58
N GLN A 28 5.66 5.06 9.62
CA GLN A 28 6.55 4.73 8.52
C GLN A 28 6.15 3.40 7.88
N VAL A 29 6.23 3.39 6.56
CA VAL A 29 5.96 2.23 5.71
C VAL A 29 7.28 1.77 5.11
N ASN A 30 7.51 0.45 5.10
CA ASN A 30 8.65 -0.18 4.45
C ASN A 30 8.16 -1.17 3.39
N LEU A 31 8.32 -0.80 2.13
CA LEU A 31 8.03 -1.69 1.00
C LEU A 31 9.18 -2.69 0.83
N LYS A 32 8.89 -3.98 1.03
CA LYS A 32 9.92 -5.03 1.03
C LYS A 32 10.19 -5.53 -0.37
N TYR A 33 9.21 -6.21 -0.95
CA TYR A 33 9.32 -6.85 -2.24
C TYR A 33 7.97 -6.85 -2.96
N PHE A 34 8.07 -6.92 -4.28
CA PHE A 34 6.97 -6.95 -5.21
C PHE A 34 7.01 -8.29 -5.94
N GLN A 35 5.92 -9.05 -5.85
CA GLN A 35 5.80 -10.34 -6.48
C GLN A 35 4.88 -10.22 -7.69
N ILE A 36 5.42 -10.60 -8.85
CA ILE A 36 4.72 -10.61 -10.13
C ILE A 36 4.35 -12.05 -10.41
N TYR A 37 3.06 -12.33 -10.53
CA TYR A 37 2.54 -13.67 -10.83
C TYR A 37 2.20 -13.82 -12.31
N ASP A 38 1.63 -12.77 -12.90
CA ASP A 38 1.25 -12.72 -14.29
C ASP A 38 1.42 -11.28 -14.79
N THR A 39 1.88 -11.17 -16.04
CA THR A 39 2.13 -9.89 -16.71
C THR A 39 1.10 -9.70 -17.81
N GLN A 40 0.70 -8.45 -18.08
CA GLN A 40 -0.30 -8.22 -19.14
C GLN A 40 0.30 -8.47 -20.52
N GLU A 41 1.57 -8.09 -20.72
CA GLU A 41 2.27 -8.26 -21.97
C GLU A 41 3.54 -9.11 -21.83
N TRP A 42 3.88 -9.81 -22.91
CA TRP A 42 5.12 -10.57 -23.05
C TRP A 42 6.03 -9.78 -23.99
N PRO A 43 7.35 -9.64 -23.71
CA PRO A 43 8.14 -10.48 -22.80
C PRO A 43 8.41 -9.91 -21.40
N GLN A 44 8.11 -8.64 -21.13
CA GLN A 44 8.66 -7.91 -19.99
C GLN A 44 7.84 -6.64 -19.68
N ASP A 45 7.27 -6.56 -18.48
CA ASP A 45 6.57 -5.36 -18.00
C ASP A 45 7.57 -4.34 -17.43
N GLU A 46 7.18 -3.07 -17.39
CA GLU A 46 7.92 -2.00 -16.72
C GLU A 46 7.12 -1.42 -15.53
N PRO A 47 6.89 -2.20 -14.45
CA PRO A 47 6.06 -1.76 -13.36
C PRO A 47 6.72 -0.66 -12.54
N TYR A 48 5.93 0.30 -12.10
CA TYR A 48 6.36 1.32 -11.16
C TYR A 48 5.27 1.68 -10.16
N LEU A 49 5.71 2.07 -8.96
CA LEU A 49 4.85 2.41 -7.83
C LEU A 49 4.90 3.91 -7.58
N LYS A 50 3.72 4.51 -7.43
CA LYS A 50 3.53 5.90 -7.00
C LYS A 50 2.90 5.93 -5.61
N VAL A 51 3.41 6.80 -4.74
CA VAL A 51 2.75 7.20 -3.48
C VAL A 51 2.34 8.65 -3.61
N ASP A 52 1.04 8.93 -3.47
CA ASP A 52 0.45 10.26 -3.64
C ASP A 52 0.94 10.97 -4.92
N GLY A 53 0.97 10.20 -6.03
CA GLY A 53 1.38 10.67 -7.34
C GLY A 53 2.89 10.76 -7.59
N LYS A 54 3.74 10.51 -6.58
CA LYS A 54 5.21 10.51 -6.74
C LYS A 54 5.73 9.09 -6.94
N THR A 55 6.47 8.86 -8.02
CA THR A 55 7.13 7.57 -8.26
C THR A 55 8.19 7.32 -7.18
N ILE A 56 8.06 6.20 -6.46
CA ILE A 56 8.98 5.81 -5.38
C ILE A 56 9.83 4.59 -5.75
N TRP A 57 9.37 3.81 -6.72
CA TRP A 57 10.04 2.61 -7.21
C TRP A 57 9.62 2.36 -8.66
N SER A 58 10.53 1.83 -9.45
CA SER A 58 10.29 1.33 -10.80
C SER A 58 11.23 0.18 -11.08
N LYS A 59 10.85 -0.68 -12.03
CA LYS A 59 11.70 -1.77 -12.50
C LYS A 59 11.50 -1.99 -13.98
N ASP A 60 12.59 -1.86 -14.73
CA ASP A 60 12.58 -2.17 -16.16
C ASP A 60 12.69 -3.70 -16.34
N GLY A 61 11.94 -4.22 -17.30
CA GLY A 61 12.00 -5.62 -17.71
C GLY A 61 11.65 -6.61 -16.61
N ALA A 62 10.63 -6.31 -15.80
CA ALA A 62 10.22 -7.13 -14.68
C ALA A 62 9.42 -8.34 -15.17
N GLY A 63 10.07 -9.51 -15.24
CA GLY A 63 9.36 -10.78 -15.45
C GLY A 63 8.68 -11.31 -14.18
N VAL A 64 7.94 -12.42 -14.32
CA VAL A 64 7.37 -13.18 -13.20
C VAL A 64 8.43 -13.50 -12.14
N GLY A 65 8.10 -13.29 -10.87
CA GLY A 65 9.00 -13.54 -9.75
C GLY A 65 8.94 -12.50 -8.64
N ILE A 66 9.90 -12.57 -7.72
CA ILE A 66 10.02 -11.64 -6.59
C ILE A 66 11.08 -10.59 -6.90
N HIS A 67 10.72 -9.33 -6.76
CA HIS A 67 11.58 -8.17 -7.01
C HIS A 67 11.71 -7.33 -5.75
N THR A 68 12.94 -7.07 -5.32
CA THR A 68 13.18 -6.22 -4.15
C THR A 68 12.78 -4.77 -4.42
N VAL A 69 12.02 -4.19 -3.50
CA VAL A 69 11.64 -2.77 -3.53
C VAL A 69 12.54 -1.97 -2.59
N ASN A 70 12.57 -2.36 -1.31
CA ASN A 70 13.33 -1.72 -0.22
C ASN A 70 13.21 -0.18 -0.21
N LYS A 71 11.98 0.31 -0.23
CA LYS A 71 11.66 1.75 -0.17
C LYS A 71 10.88 2.07 1.09
N ARG A 72 11.11 3.27 1.62
CA ARG A 72 10.42 3.76 2.82
C ARG A 72 9.81 5.12 2.58
N PHE A 73 8.66 5.35 3.19
CA PHE A 73 8.00 6.64 3.24
C PHE A 73 7.20 6.76 4.54
N ASN A 74 6.84 7.99 4.89
CA ASN A 74 5.99 8.26 6.05
C ASN A 74 4.59 8.64 5.57
N ILE A 75 3.56 8.19 6.27
CA ILE A 75 2.18 8.53 5.93
C ILE A 75 1.88 9.96 6.34
N SER A 76 1.36 10.75 5.41
CA SER A 76 1.09 12.18 5.58
C SER A 76 -0.33 12.48 6.06
N GLY A 77 -0.84 11.67 6.99
CA GLY A 77 -2.20 11.81 7.53
C GLY A 77 -2.80 10.48 7.99
N THR A 78 -4.08 10.25 7.65
CA THR A 78 -4.79 9.01 7.97
C THR A 78 -4.43 7.86 7.01
N SER A 79 -4.06 8.19 5.77
CA SER A 79 -3.67 7.22 4.75
C SER A 79 -2.96 7.91 3.58
N ASP A 80 -2.08 7.18 2.90
CA ASP A 80 -1.56 7.56 1.58
C ASP A 80 -2.08 6.56 0.53
N THR A 81 -2.22 7.04 -0.71
CA THR A 81 -2.61 6.18 -1.84
C THR A 81 -1.36 5.65 -2.54
N LEU A 82 -1.27 4.33 -2.62
CA LEU A 82 -0.26 3.61 -3.38
C LEU A 82 -0.88 3.11 -4.68
N SER A 83 -0.34 3.54 -5.82
CA SER A 83 -0.80 3.11 -7.15
C SER A 83 0.30 2.37 -7.90
N LEU A 84 -0.11 1.33 -8.61
CA LEU A 84 0.72 0.56 -9.52
C LEU A 84 0.39 0.95 -10.95
N TRP A 85 1.46 1.09 -11.72
CA TRP A 85 1.39 1.46 -13.12
C TRP A 85 2.42 0.66 -13.90
N GLU A 86 2.24 0.64 -15.21
CA GLU A 86 3.13 0.03 -16.17
C GLU A 86 3.53 1.05 -17.21
N ASN A 87 4.84 1.20 -17.43
CA ASN A 87 5.36 2.06 -18.48
C ASN A 87 5.52 1.27 -19.78
N ASP A 88 4.44 1.12 -20.55
CA ASP A 88 4.57 0.54 -21.88
C ASP A 88 5.17 1.53 -22.87
N SER A 89 6.13 1.04 -23.65
CA SER A 89 6.84 1.87 -24.62
C SER A 89 5.98 2.25 -25.83
N TRP A 90 4.86 1.56 -26.10
CA TRP A 90 3.93 1.87 -27.22
C TRP A 90 2.68 0.97 -27.23
N PRO A 91 1.47 1.43 -27.63
CA PRO A 91 1.06 2.80 -27.97
C PRO A 91 0.50 3.60 -26.78
N SER A 92 0.33 2.98 -25.61
CA SER A 92 -0.16 3.64 -24.40
C SER A 92 0.98 3.79 -23.42
N ASN A 93 1.45 5.02 -23.24
CA ASN A 93 2.45 5.32 -22.23
C ASN A 93 1.72 5.46 -20.89
N ASP A 94 2.12 4.67 -19.89
CA ASP A 94 1.54 4.61 -18.54
C ASP A 94 0.15 3.99 -18.42
N GLU A 95 0.07 2.66 -18.35
CA GLU A 95 -1.16 1.96 -17.95
C GLU A 95 -1.31 1.92 -16.42
N PHE A 96 -2.51 2.24 -15.92
CA PHE A 96 -2.83 2.12 -14.51
C PHE A 96 -3.24 0.68 -14.17
N LEU A 97 -2.52 -0.01 -13.29
CA LEU A 97 -2.79 -1.40 -12.93
C LEU A 97 -3.58 -1.55 -11.64
N GLY A 98 -3.74 -0.47 -10.87
CA GLY A 98 -4.59 -0.42 -9.69
C GLY A 98 -4.04 0.47 -8.58
N GLU A 99 -4.85 0.70 -7.55
CA GLU A 99 -4.45 1.44 -6.37
C GLU A 99 -4.97 0.80 -5.10
N ASN A 100 -4.26 1.05 -4.02
CA ASN A 100 -4.59 0.62 -2.68
C ASN A 100 -4.27 1.74 -1.69
N LYS A 101 -4.95 1.73 -0.55
CA LYS A 101 -4.66 2.66 0.55
C LYS A 101 -3.87 1.98 1.64
N ILE A 102 -2.84 2.66 2.12
CA ILE A 102 -2.09 2.27 3.32
C ILE A 102 -2.47 3.26 4.41
N TYR A 103 -2.92 2.75 5.55
CA TYR A 103 -3.45 3.59 6.61
C TYR A 103 -2.45 3.79 7.75
N SER A 104 -2.46 4.98 8.35
CA SER A 104 -1.58 5.32 9.48
C SER A 104 -1.92 4.60 10.77
N TRP A 105 -3.04 3.89 10.85
CA TRP A 105 -3.38 3.01 11.97
C TRP A 105 -2.96 1.54 11.75
N GLN A 106 -2.61 1.14 10.51
CA GLN A 106 -2.16 -0.23 10.23
C GLN A 106 -0.82 -0.49 10.92
N ARG A 107 -0.66 -1.63 11.57
CA ARG A 107 0.61 -2.03 12.19
C ARG A 107 0.85 -3.50 11.89
N GLY A 108 2.08 -3.85 11.54
CA GLY A 108 2.44 -5.23 11.25
C GLY A 108 3.60 -5.36 10.28
N THR A 109 4.03 -6.61 10.12
CA THR A 109 5.03 -7.03 9.15
C THR A 109 4.39 -7.92 8.11
N ASP A 110 4.96 -7.96 6.91
CA ASP A 110 4.51 -8.83 5.82
C ASP A 110 3.02 -8.64 5.47
N LEU A 111 2.55 -7.40 5.57
CA LEU A 111 1.24 -7.00 5.06
C LEU A 111 1.26 -7.06 3.54
N GLU A 112 0.11 -7.35 2.94
CA GLU A 112 0.00 -7.60 1.50
C GLU A 112 -1.02 -6.66 0.85
N LEU A 113 -0.66 -6.12 -0.31
CA LEU A 113 -1.59 -5.46 -1.22
C LEU A 113 -1.57 -6.19 -2.56
N SER A 114 -2.75 -6.43 -3.12
CA SER A 114 -2.91 -7.05 -4.43
C SER A 114 -3.31 -6.01 -5.46
N PHE A 115 -2.73 -6.12 -6.65
CA PHE A 115 -3.10 -5.36 -7.84
C PHE A 115 -3.46 -6.39 -8.91
N THR A 116 -4.71 -6.39 -9.34
CA THR A 116 -5.20 -7.31 -10.36
C THR A 116 -6.00 -6.51 -11.37
N ARG A 117 -5.54 -6.52 -12.61
CA ARG A 117 -6.20 -5.85 -13.73
C ARG A 117 -5.89 -6.59 -15.02
N GLU A 118 -6.93 -6.85 -15.81
CA GLU A 118 -6.82 -7.31 -17.22
C GLU A 118 -5.92 -8.54 -17.44
N GLY A 119 -5.82 -9.42 -16.44
CA GLY A 119 -5.00 -10.65 -16.47
C GLY A 119 -3.69 -10.53 -15.71
N ALA A 120 -3.19 -9.31 -15.50
CA ALA A 120 -2.02 -9.05 -14.71
C ALA A 120 -2.29 -9.22 -13.21
N ASN A 121 -1.31 -9.76 -12.48
CA ASN A 121 -1.46 -10.08 -11.06
C ASN A 121 -0.15 -9.81 -10.31
N TYR A 122 -0.24 -8.83 -9.41
CA TYR A 122 0.88 -8.40 -8.60
C TYR A 122 0.52 -8.37 -7.12
N LYS A 123 1.52 -8.61 -6.28
CA LYS A 123 1.42 -8.49 -4.83
C LYS A 123 2.58 -7.69 -4.29
N LEU A 124 2.30 -6.65 -3.53
CA LEU A 124 3.29 -5.90 -2.77
C LEU A 124 3.28 -6.35 -1.32
N VAL A 125 4.46 -6.66 -0.78
CA VAL A 125 4.64 -6.98 0.64
C VAL A 125 5.33 -5.83 1.34
N TYR A 126 4.78 -5.40 2.49
CA TYR A 126 5.23 -4.22 3.21
C TYR A 126 5.07 -4.36 4.72
N ASP A 127 5.80 -3.53 5.46
CA ASP A 127 5.66 -3.38 6.91
C ASP A 127 5.13 -1.98 7.24
N VAL A 128 4.42 -1.85 8.36
CA VAL A 128 4.01 -0.55 8.92
C VAL A 128 4.32 -0.49 10.40
N TYR A 129 5.04 0.55 10.81
CA TYR A 129 5.49 0.76 12.18
C TYR A 129 5.37 2.23 12.60
N SER A 130 5.19 2.43 13.90
CA SER A 130 5.34 3.75 14.52
C SER A 130 6.82 4.12 14.62
N VAL A 131 7.13 5.40 14.42
CA VAL A 131 8.47 5.99 14.61
C VAL A 131 8.46 6.95 15.77
#